data_AF-A0A848W3X5-F1
#
_entry.id   AF-A0A848W3X5-F1
#
_cell.length_a   1.000
_cell.length_b   1.000
_cell.length_c   1.000
_cell.angle_alpha   90.00
_cell.angle_beta   90.00
_cell.angle_gamma   90.00
#
_symmetry.space_group_name_H-M   'P 1'
#
loop_
_entity.id
_entity.type
_entity.pdbx_description
1 polymer ?
#
loop_
_entity_poly.entity_id
_entity_poly.type
_entity_poly.pdbx_seq_one_letter_code
_entity_poly.pdbx_strand_id
1 'polypeptide(L)'
;MNDAGPPKVGTEEMAYDDQKWLAHDGSSEERRDLAQRGDVRPEILYFLASDPDTEVRRHIARNHKAPRHADLLLAKDEQDEVRTDVAGKISEITVNIAGGKQDNVYKLTMEALEVLARDQLVRVRQILAETLKECPQAPVGVMEILALDSEIAVAQPVLESSPVLGDEFLLEVISSTSVHGALSAIARRVALGENVADAIVHNGDAEAIAELLGNKSTQIREETLDRIVDQASGEPIWHKPLVHRPNLHAEAAMRIAEIVAAPLLANLRTRTDLDDDTLGAIKEVVLRRLDSDDLSGFNEPGTTVAPDIGQSPTSAETSSDNPPAAKNAQRATAKQATPESNGNVVTNRVRQMYLNDELTEHEISSALASGGQEFVTYAIALKSKTPVDVVSRAVSMRSGKAIVALCWKADLSMRLATRIQMHLAHIPPSDVLRATASDDFPLSHDEMRWQLEFMSGLTTTG
;
A
#
# COMPACT_ATOMS: atom_id res chain seq x y z
N MET A 1 -31.20 21.33 -36.09
CA MET A 1 -30.27 21.80 -37.14
C MET A 1 -29.72 23.16 -36.71
N ASN A 2 -28.60 23.13 -35.99
CA ASN A 2 -27.62 24.20 -35.97
C ASN A 2 -26.30 23.51 -36.31
N ASP A 3 -25.77 23.87 -37.47
CA ASP A 3 -24.56 23.34 -38.07
C ASP A 3 -23.36 24.04 -37.40
N ALA A 4 -22.90 23.49 -36.28
CA ALA A 4 -21.67 23.91 -35.64
C ALA A 4 -20.57 22.93 -36.09
N GLY A 5 -19.67 23.41 -36.96
CA GLY A 5 -18.49 22.63 -37.37
C GLY A 5 -17.59 22.26 -36.17
N PRO A 6 -16.65 21.33 -36.35
CA PRO A 6 -15.84 20.81 -35.26
C PRO A 6 -15.14 21.94 -34.47
N PRO A 7 -15.15 21.89 -33.13
CA PRO A 7 -14.55 22.93 -32.31
C PRO A 7 -13.03 22.99 -32.55
N LYS A 8 -12.49 24.20 -32.64
CA LYS A 8 -11.03 24.40 -32.82
C LYS A 8 -10.33 24.10 -31.50
N VAL A 9 -9.41 23.13 -31.50
CA VAL A 9 -8.57 22.79 -30.36
C VAL A 9 -7.58 23.93 -30.09
N GLY A 10 -7.99 24.89 -29.27
CA GLY A 10 -7.16 26.00 -28.78
C GLY A 10 -6.68 25.78 -27.33
N THR A 11 -5.67 26.55 -26.93
CA THR A 11 -5.08 26.58 -25.57
C THR A 11 -5.94 27.31 -24.53
N GLU A 12 -7.18 27.67 -24.87
CA GLU A 12 -8.17 28.26 -23.95
C GLU A 12 -8.97 27.16 -23.25
N GLU A 13 -9.54 27.49 -22.07
CA GLU A 13 -10.39 26.59 -21.28
C GLU A 13 -11.59 26.15 -22.14
N MET A 14 -11.72 24.84 -22.37
CA MET A 14 -12.70 24.32 -23.31
C MET A 14 -14.12 24.45 -22.75
N ALA A 15 -15.04 25.00 -23.55
CA ALA A 15 -16.44 25.13 -23.13
C ALA A 15 -17.07 23.76 -22.85
N TYR A 16 -17.97 23.70 -21.87
CA TYR A 16 -18.59 22.45 -21.44
C TYR A 16 -19.32 21.71 -22.58
N ASP A 17 -20.01 22.45 -23.44
CA ASP A 17 -20.77 21.86 -24.55
C ASP A 17 -19.84 21.24 -25.60
N ASP A 18 -18.66 21.84 -25.82
CA ASP A 18 -17.63 21.29 -26.70
C ASP A 18 -17.01 20.03 -26.09
N GLN A 19 -16.70 20.03 -24.79
CA GLN A 19 -16.22 18.84 -24.08
C GLN A 19 -17.23 17.69 -24.21
N LYS A 20 -18.51 17.98 -24.01
CA LYS A 20 -19.60 17.01 -24.12
C LYS A 20 -19.74 16.47 -25.55
N TRP A 21 -19.72 17.35 -26.55
CA TRP A 21 -19.82 16.94 -27.95
C TRP A 21 -18.65 16.06 -28.35
N LEU A 22 -17.42 16.47 -28.04
CA LEU A 22 -16.21 15.69 -28.33
C LEU A 22 -16.23 14.33 -27.63
N ALA A 23 -16.68 14.26 -26.37
CA ALA A 23 -16.75 12.99 -25.64
C ALA A 23 -17.73 11.99 -26.27
N HIS A 24 -18.85 12.45 -26.85
CA HIS A 24 -19.86 11.59 -27.43
C HIS A 24 -19.63 11.31 -28.93
N ASP A 25 -19.46 12.38 -29.70
CA ASP A 25 -19.47 12.37 -31.18
C ASP A 25 -18.06 12.54 -31.79
N GLY A 26 -17.05 12.88 -30.99
CA GLY A 26 -15.68 13.01 -31.44
C GLY A 26 -15.07 11.68 -31.90
N SER A 27 -14.11 11.77 -32.81
CA SER A 27 -13.27 10.65 -33.22
C SER A 27 -12.41 10.12 -32.07
N SER A 28 -11.90 8.90 -32.20
CA SER A 28 -10.97 8.32 -31.22
C SER A 28 -9.75 9.20 -30.95
N GLU A 29 -9.24 9.95 -31.92
CA GLU A 29 -8.14 10.90 -31.72
C GLU A 29 -8.57 12.10 -30.88
N GLU A 30 -9.70 12.72 -31.22
CA GLU A 30 -10.26 13.86 -30.48
C GLU A 30 -10.63 13.50 -29.04
N ARG A 31 -11.16 12.29 -28.81
CA ARG A 31 -11.46 11.79 -27.46
C ARG A 31 -10.20 11.50 -26.65
N ARG A 32 -9.12 11.03 -27.28
CA ARG A 32 -7.80 10.87 -26.62
C ARG A 32 -7.23 12.22 -26.20
N ASP A 33 -7.28 13.21 -27.09
CA ASP A 33 -6.84 14.57 -26.78
C ASP A 33 -7.66 15.15 -25.63
N LEU A 34 -8.99 14.96 -25.65
CA LEU A 34 -9.87 15.39 -24.57
C LEU A 34 -9.52 14.68 -23.24
N ALA A 35 -9.27 13.37 -23.25
CA ALA A 35 -8.96 12.59 -22.05
C ALA A 35 -7.67 13.03 -21.34
N GLN A 36 -6.69 13.59 -22.05
CA GLN A 36 -5.43 14.06 -21.49
C GLN A 36 -5.53 15.42 -20.79
N ARG A 37 -6.58 16.19 -21.09
CA ARG A 37 -6.68 17.59 -20.66
C ARG A 37 -6.98 17.72 -19.16
N GLY A 38 -6.42 18.77 -18.55
CA GLY A 38 -6.59 19.09 -17.13
C GLY A 38 -7.77 20.02 -16.80
N ASP A 39 -8.43 20.58 -17.81
CA ASP A 39 -9.58 21.48 -17.70
C ASP A 39 -10.93 20.79 -18.00
N VAL A 40 -10.90 19.48 -18.27
CA VAL A 40 -12.10 18.69 -18.54
C VAL A 40 -12.85 18.40 -17.25
N ARG A 41 -14.18 18.53 -17.31
CA ARG A 41 -15.04 18.28 -16.15
C ARG A 41 -14.95 16.82 -15.68
N PRO A 42 -14.94 16.54 -14.35
CA PRO A 42 -14.82 15.18 -13.82
C PRO A 42 -15.86 14.20 -14.34
N GLU A 43 -17.09 14.66 -14.61
CA GLU A 43 -18.15 13.82 -15.17
C GLU A 43 -17.78 13.33 -16.58
N ILE A 44 -17.23 14.20 -17.42
CA ILE A 44 -16.81 13.85 -18.78
C ILE A 44 -15.65 12.85 -18.74
N LEU A 45 -14.67 13.06 -17.85
CA LEU A 45 -13.57 12.11 -17.65
C LEU A 45 -14.07 10.74 -17.18
N TYR A 46 -15.09 10.72 -16.31
CA TYR A 46 -15.71 9.47 -15.88
C TYR A 46 -16.43 8.75 -17.01
N PHE A 47 -17.09 9.46 -17.92
CA PHE A 47 -17.71 8.85 -19.09
C PHE A 47 -16.70 8.23 -20.05
N LEU A 48 -15.60 8.94 -20.31
CA LEU A 48 -14.50 8.45 -21.14
C LEU A 48 -13.76 7.25 -20.50
N ALA A 49 -13.95 6.99 -19.20
CA ALA A 49 -13.41 5.79 -18.56
C ALA A 49 -14.05 4.48 -19.09
N SER A 50 -15.21 4.56 -19.74
CA SER A 50 -15.86 3.44 -20.43
C SER A 50 -15.71 3.51 -21.96
N ASP A 51 -14.81 4.33 -22.49
CA ASP A 51 -14.63 4.49 -23.93
C ASP A 51 -14.23 3.15 -24.59
N PRO A 52 -14.76 2.79 -25.76
CA PRO A 52 -14.35 1.59 -26.48
C PRO A 52 -12.85 1.59 -26.86
N ASP A 53 -12.23 2.75 -27.06
CA ASP A 53 -10.80 2.86 -27.36
C ASP A 53 -9.95 2.75 -26.08
N THR A 54 -9.11 1.72 -26.02
CA THR A 54 -8.17 1.47 -24.93
C THR A 54 -7.27 2.67 -24.66
N GLU A 55 -6.80 3.38 -25.69
CA GLU A 55 -5.87 4.50 -25.51
C GLU A 55 -6.56 5.70 -24.84
N VAL A 56 -7.86 5.93 -25.09
CA VAL A 56 -8.65 6.92 -24.35
C VAL A 56 -8.66 6.55 -22.87
N ARG A 57 -9.00 5.29 -22.55
CA ARG A 57 -9.06 4.80 -21.17
C ARG A 57 -7.71 4.89 -20.45
N ARG A 58 -6.60 4.62 -21.14
CA ARG A 58 -5.24 4.83 -20.61
C ARG A 58 -4.93 6.29 -20.29
N HIS A 59 -5.36 7.22 -21.13
CA HIS A 59 -5.20 8.65 -20.82
C HIS A 59 -6.01 9.05 -19.59
N ILE A 60 -7.24 8.54 -19.43
CA ILE A 60 -8.02 8.76 -18.19
C ILE A 60 -7.33 8.13 -16.98
N ALA A 61 -6.79 6.91 -17.12
CA ALA A 61 -6.05 6.21 -16.06
C ALA A 61 -4.86 7.04 -15.57
N ARG A 62 -4.17 7.78 -16.44
CA ARG A 62 -3.05 8.68 -16.07
C ARG A 62 -3.48 10.07 -15.63
N ASN A 63 -4.72 10.48 -15.92
CA ASN A 63 -5.18 11.84 -15.66
C ASN A 63 -5.51 12.02 -14.16
N HIS A 64 -4.75 12.88 -13.47
CA HIS A 64 -4.93 13.17 -12.04
C HIS A 64 -6.23 13.95 -11.72
N LYS A 65 -6.92 14.50 -12.73
CA LYS A 65 -8.24 15.13 -12.59
C LYS A 65 -9.39 14.13 -12.69
N ALA A 66 -9.13 12.92 -13.18
CA ALA A 66 -10.16 11.90 -13.24
C ALA A 66 -10.67 11.58 -11.82
N PRO A 67 -12.00 11.48 -11.61
CA PRO A 67 -12.56 11.21 -10.30
C PRO A 67 -12.27 9.78 -9.84
N ARG A 68 -12.25 9.53 -8.52
CA ARG A 68 -11.97 8.19 -7.95
C ARG A 68 -12.86 7.05 -8.44
N HIS A 69 -14.09 7.36 -8.84
CA HIS A 69 -14.98 6.37 -9.43
C HIS A 69 -14.49 5.89 -10.81
N ALA A 70 -13.84 6.78 -11.59
CA ALA A 70 -13.19 6.39 -12.84
C ALA A 70 -12.01 5.47 -12.54
N ASP A 71 -11.19 5.81 -11.55
CA ASP A 71 -10.05 4.97 -11.16
C ASP A 71 -10.49 3.57 -10.72
N LEU A 72 -11.53 3.47 -9.90
CA LEU A 72 -12.09 2.19 -9.46
C LEU A 72 -12.69 1.37 -10.62
N LEU A 73 -13.30 2.03 -11.60
CA LEU A 73 -13.80 1.38 -12.80
C LEU A 73 -12.63 0.83 -13.64
N LEU A 74 -11.63 1.67 -13.92
CA LEU A 74 -10.46 1.32 -14.72
C LEU A 74 -9.53 0.31 -14.00
N ALA A 75 -9.57 0.24 -12.67
CA ALA A 75 -8.89 -0.81 -11.91
C ALA A 75 -9.41 -2.22 -12.24
N LYS A 76 -10.61 -2.33 -12.82
CA LYS A 76 -11.23 -3.58 -13.27
C LYS A 76 -11.25 -3.69 -14.81
N ASP A 77 -10.47 -2.86 -15.52
CA ASP A 77 -10.44 -2.85 -16.98
C ASP A 77 -9.96 -4.20 -17.54
N GLU A 78 -10.48 -4.60 -18.69
CA GLU A 78 -10.05 -5.81 -19.37
C GLU A 78 -8.59 -5.74 -19.84
N GLN A 79 -8.09 -4.53 -20.10
CA GLN A 79 -6.76 -4.30 -20.64
C GLN A 79 -5.72 -4.07 -19.55
N ASP A 80 -4.69 -4.92 -19.55
CA ASP A 80 -3.56 -4.92 -18.63
C ASP A 80 -2.85 -3.55 -18.55
N GLU A 81 -2.69 -2.88 -19.69
CA GLU A 81 -2.03 -1.58 -19.77
C GLU A 81 -2.79 -0.49 -19.02
N VAL A 82 -4.13 -0.52 -19.07
CA VAL A 82 -5.00 0.42 -18.35
C VAL A 82 -4.87 0.18 -16.85
N ARG A 83 -4.99 -1.06 -16.40
CA ARG A 83 -4.87 -1.41 -14.97
C ARG A 83 -3.49 -1.05 -14.41
N THR A 84 -2.45 -1.23 -15.21
CA THR A 84 -1.06 -0.82 -14.89
C THR A 84 -0.95 0.70 -14.69
N ASP A 85 -1.53 1.48 -15.61
CA ASP A 85 -1.54 2.95 -15.52
C ASP A 85 -2.31 3.45 -14.27
N VAL A 86 -3.46 2.83 -13.96
CA VAL A 86 -4.22 3.16 -12.74
C VAL A 86 -3.43 2.79 -11.48
N ALA A 87 -2.75 1.63 -11.46
CA ALA A 87 -2.00 1.18 -10.30
C ALA A 87 -0.87 2.13 -9.91
N GLY A 88 -0.13 2.66 -10.89
CA GLY A 88 0.88 3.69 -10.64
C GLY A 88 0.27 4.93 -9.99
N LYS A 89 -0.76 5.49 -10.62
CA LYS A 89 -1.44 6.70 -10.14
C LYS A 89 -2.06 6.53 -8.74
N ILE A 90 -2.79 5.44 -8.50
CA ILE A 90 -3.46 5.20 -7.20
C ILE A 90 -2.45 5.00 -6.08
N SER A 91 -1.32 4.35 -6.36
CA SER A 91 -0.25 4.18 -5.36
C SER A 91 0.40 5.52 -5.01
N GLU A 92 0.76 6.34 -6.00
CA GLU A 92 1.33 7.68 -5.79
C GLU A 92 0.39 8.59 -4.99
N ILE A 93 -0.90 8.49 -5.27
CA ILE A 93 -1.92 9.24 -4.55
C ILE A 93 -1.96 8.80 -3.10
N THR A 94 -1.95 7.49 -2.84
CA THR A 94 -2.00 6.90 -1.49
C THR A 94 -0.90 7.45 -0.58
N VAL A 95 0.31 7.65 -1.12
CA VAL A 95 1.43 8.28 -0.38
C VAL A 95 1.09 9.70 0.09
N ASN A 96 0.23 10.41 -0.64
CA ASN A 96 -0.09 11.83 -0.45
C ASN A 96 -1.52 12.10 0.05
N ILE A 97 -2.32 11.09 0.38
CA ILE A 97 -3.71 11.32 0.82
C ILE A 97 -3.73 12.00 2.19
N ALA A 98 -4.12 13.28 2.20
CA ALA A 98 -4.56 13.97 3.39
C ALA A 98 -6.07 13.79 3.54
N GLY A 99 -6.52 12.84 4.39
CA GLY A 99 -7.95 12.60 4.61
C GLY A 99 -8.22 11.57 5.69
N GLY A 100 -9.33 11.73 6.41
CA GLY A 100 -9.79 10.76 7.41
C GLY A 100 -10.53 9.57 6.77
N LYS A 101 -10.57 8.42 7.44
CA LYS A 101 -11.20 7.17 6.97
C LYS A 101 -12.69 7.28 6.57
N GLN A 102 -13.38 8.35 6.95
CA GLN A 102 -14.78 8.61 6.57
C GLN A 102 -14.95 9.35 5.24
N ASP A 103 -13.88 9.91 4.67
CA ASP A 103 -13.92 10.58 3.37
C ASP A 103 -14.21 9.55 2.28
N ASN A 104 -15.18 9.85 1.42
CA ASN A 104 -15.52 9.00 0.30
C ASN A 104 -14.38 8.87 -0.71
N VAL A 105 -13.55 9.91 -0.85
CA VAL A 105 -12.33 9.86 -1.68
C VAL A 105 -11.37 8.82 -1.14
N TYR A 106 -11.19 8.76 0.18
CA TYR A 106 -10.37 7.74 0.82
C TYR A 106 -10.94 6.35 0.56
N LYS A 107 -12.23 6.12 0.84
CA LYS A 107 -12.90 4.81 0.66
C LYS A 107 -12.73 4.25 -0.75
N LEU A 108 -13.02 5.05 -1.78
CA LEU A 108 -12.89 4.63 -3.17
C LEU A 108 -11.44 4.34 -3.56
N THR A 109 -10.50 5.11 -3.02
CA THR A 109 -9.07 4.87 -3.27
C THR A 109 -8.63 3.55 -2.65
N MET A 110 -9.09 3.24 -1.43
CA MET A 110 -8.81 1.95 -0.78
C MET A 110 -9.43 0.79 -1.55
N GLU A 111 -10.68 0.92 -2.00
CA GLU A 111 -11.35 -0.11 -2.80
C GLU A 111 -10.60 -0.38 -4.12
N ALA A 112 -10.17 0.68 -4.82
CA ALA A 112 -9.39 0.53 -6.04
C ALA A 112 -8.05 -0.17 -5.76
N LEU A 113 -7.38 0.20 -4.68
CA LEU A 113 -6.12 -0.42 -4.27
C LEU A 113 -6.28 -1.90 -3.91
N GLU A 114 -7.36 -2.26 -3.20
CA GLU A 114 -7.69 -3.65 -2.86
C GLU A 114 -8.02 -4.52 -4.08
N VAL A 115 -8.66 -3.94 -5.10
CA VAL A 115 -8.90 -4.60 -6.39
C VAL A 115 -7.58 -4.87 -7.10
N LEU A 116 -6.73 -3.84 -7.25
CA LEU A 116 -5.46 -3.94 -7.95
C LEU A 116 -4.45 -4.85 -7.21
N ALA A 117 -4.51 -4.91 -5.88
CA ALA A 117 -3.67 -5.82 -5.09
C ALA A 117 -4.01 -7.30 -5.32
N ARG A 118 -5.20 -7.60 -5.85
CA ARG A 118 -5.64 -8.95 -6.22
C ARG A 118 -5.70 -9.17 -7.73
N ASP A 119 -5.09 -8.27 -8.50
CA ASP A 119 -5.05 -8.35 -9.96
C ASP A 119 -4.39 -9.66 -10.40
N GLN A 120 -4.83 -10.23 -11.51
CA GLN A 120 -4.22 -11.45 -12.06
C GLN A 120 -2.83 -11.16 -12.64
N LEU A 121 -2.60 -9.94 -13.12
CA LEU A 121 -1.32 -9.53 -13.70
C LEU A 121 -0.31 -9.18 -12.61
N VAL A 122 0.77 -9.95 -12.55
CA VAL A 122 1.90 -9.74 -11.61
C VAL A 122 2.45 -8.32 -11.69
N ARG A 123 2.51 -7.75 -12.89
CA ARG A 123 3.03 -6.39 -13.11
C ARG A 123 2.22 -5.33 -12.37
N VAL A 124 0.90 -5.45 -12.30
CA VAL A 124 0.03 -4.51 -11.56
C VAL A 124 0.38 -4.57 -10.07
N ARG A 125 0.38 -5.77 -9.50
CA ARG A 125 0.66 -5.98 -8.07
C ARG A 125 2.08 -5.54 -7.70
N GLN A 126 3.06 -5.77 -8.59
CA GLN A 126 4.43 -5.34 -8.42
C GLN A 126 4.56 -3.81 -8.37
N ILE A 127 3.80 -3.07 -9.19
CA ILE A 127 3.80 -1.60 -9.15
C ILE A 127 3.30 -1.10 -7.79
N LEU A 128 2.23 -1.71 -7.27
CA LEU A 128 1.73 -1.36 -5.93
C LEU A 128 2.79 -1.65 -4.86
N ALA A 129 3.38 -2.84 -4.88
CA ALA A 129 4.41 -3.26 -3.93
C ALA A 129 5.59 -2.29 -3.94
N GLU A 130 6.14 -1.98 -5.12
CA GLU A 130 7.31 -1.11 -5.26
C GLU A 130 7.02 0.33 -4.82
N THR A 131 5.82 0.83 -5.10
CA THR A 131 5.46 2.21 -4.76
C THR A 131 5.10 2.37 -3.28
N LEU A 132 4.51 1.34 -2.65
CA LEU A 132 4.03 1.39 -1.26
C LEU A 132 5.00 0.82 -0.23
N LYS A 133 6.07 0.12 -0.64
CA LYS A 133 6.98 -0.60 0.26
C LYS A 133 7.59 0.22 1.39
N GLU A 134 7.69 1.53 1.28
CA GLU A 134 8.28 2.39 2.32
C GLU A 134 7.23 3.34 2.95
N CYS A 135 5.96 3.24 2.54
CA CYS A 135 4.91 4.17 2.95
C CYS A 135 4.36 3.82 4.35
N PRO A 136 4.54 4.68 5.37
CA PRO A 136 4.04 4.41 6.74
C PRO A 136 2.51 4.49 6.86
N GLN A 137 1.85 5.13 5.89
CA GLN A 137 0.41 5.28 5.83
C GLN A 137 -0.25 4.23 4.92
N ALA A 138 0.53 3.26 4.41
CA ALA A 138 0.00 2.22 3.55
C ALA A 138 -1.09 1.40 4.27
N PRO A 139 -2.18 1.00 3.58
CA PRO A 139 -3.22 0.19 4.18
C PRO A 139 -2.69 -1.20 4.53
N VAL A 140 -2.67 -1.54 5.82
CA VAL A 140 -2.08 -2.79 6.33
C VAL A 140 -2.61 -4.01 5.59
N GLY A 141 -3.94 -4.14 5.43
CA GLY A 141 -4.53 -5.29 4.73
C GLY A 141 -4.11 -5.43 3.26
N VAL A 142 -3.81 -4.33 2.56
CA VAL A 142 -3.24 -4.38 1.20
C VAL A 142 -1.80 -4.86 1.25
N MET A 143 -1.00 -4.33 2.19
CA MET A 143 0.39 -4.73 2.33
C MET A 143 0.53 -6.20 2.72
N GLU A 144 -0.37 -6.73 3.56
CA GLU A 144 -0.42 -8.16 3.90
C GLU A 144 -0.73 -9.04 2.68
N ILE A 145 -1.67 -8.63 1.82
CA ILE A 145 -1.98 -9.34 0.56
C ILE A 145 -0.75 -9.40 -0.34
N LEU A 146 -0.07 -8.27 -0.54
CA LEU A 146 1.13 -8.20 -1.38
C LEU A 146 2.31 -8.98 -0.77
N ALA A 147 2.42 -9.02 0.56
CA ALA A 147 3.46 -9.78 1.26
C ALA A 147 3.27 -11.30 1.15
N LEU A 148 2.01 -11.76 1.04
CA LEU A 148 1.63 -13.16 0.86
C LEU A 148 1.50 -13.57 -0.62
N ASP A 149 1.97 -12.73 -1.53
CA ASP A 149 1.89 -13.01 -2.96
C ASP A 149 2.70 -14.26 -3.34
N SER A 150 2.18 -15.03 -4.29
CA SER A 150 2.87 -16.21 -4.82
C SER A 150 4.11 -15.86 -5.63
N GLU A 151 4.22 -14.62 -6.11
CA GLU A 151 5.35 -14.13 -6.89
C GLU A 151 6.30 -13.31 -6.01
N ILE A 152 7.55 -13.76 -5.90
CA ILE A 152 8.57 -13.09 -5.09
C ILE A 152 8.82 -11.64 -5.53
N ALA A 153 8.64 -11.35 -6.84
CA ALA A 153 8.77 -10.00 -7.38
C ALA A 153 7.78 -8.99 -6.76
N VAL A 154 6.67 -9.48 -6.18
CA VAL A 154 5.65 -8.68 -5.48
C VAL A 154 5.88 -8.70 -3.97
N ALA A 155 6.13 -9.89 -3.41
CA ALA A 155 6.29 -10.06 -1.96
C ALA A 155 7.58 -9.44 -1.41
N GLN A 156 8.70 -9.55 -2.14
CA GLN A 156 10.01 -9.13 -1.65
C GLN A 156 10.08 -7.65 -1.27
N PRO A 157 9.69 -6.67 -2.12
CA PRO A 157 9.76 -5.25 -1.75
C PRO A 157 9.02 -4.95 -0.43
N VAL A 158 7.86 -5.58 -0.25
CA VAL A 158 7.00 -5.38 0.91
C VAL A 158 7.60 -6.02 2.17
N LEU A 159 8.01 -7.29 2.11
CA LEU A 159 8.61 -7.99 3.25
C LEU A 159 9.91 -7.33 3.73
N GLU A 160 10.72 -6.83 2.79
CA GLU A 160 12.03 -6.25 3.06
C GLU A 160 11.94 -4.84 3.67
N SER A 161 11.00 -4.00 3.22
CA SER A 161 11.02 -2.56 3.54
C SER A 161 9.80 -2.01 4.29
N SER A 162 8.67 -2.72 4.33
CA SER A 162 7.39 -2.16 4.79
C SER A 162 7.35 -1.84 6.28
N PRO A 163 7.22 -0.56 6.69
CA PRO A 163 7.16 -0.21 8.11
C PRO A 163 5.83 -0.60 8.79
N VAL A 164 4.79 -0.92 8.02
CA VAL A 164 3.46 -1.23 8.57
C VAL A 164 3.28 -2.71 8.93
N LEU A 165 4.17 -3.58 8.47
CA LEU A 165 4.18 -5.01 8.83
C LEU A 165 4.89 -5.21 10.17
N GLY A 166 4.16 -5.72 11.16
CA GLY A 166 4.68 -6.01 12.49
C GLY A 166 5.25 -7.43 12.62
N ASP A 167 6.02 -7.65 13.68
CA ASP A 167 6.69 -8.93 13.96
C ASP A 167 5.71 -10.11 14.03
N GLU A 168 4.50 -9.92 14.55
CA GLU A 168 3.48 -10.99 14.64
C GLU A 168 3.11 -11.54 13.26
N PHE A 169 2.92 -10.65 12.27
CA PHE A 169 2.66 -11.04 10.89
C PHE A 169 3.89 -11.68 10.24
N LEU A 170 5.09 -11.16 10.48
CA LEU A 170 6.33 -11.76 9.95
C LEU A 170 6.55 -13.18 10.47
N LEU A 171 6.24 -13.44 11.74
CA LEU A 171 6.28 -14.78 12.32
C LEU A 171 5.27 -15.72 11.65
N GLU A 172 4.06 -15.23 11.34
CA GLU A 172 3.06 -16.01 10.59
C GLU A 172 3.58 -16.38 9.19
N VAL A 173 4.18 -15.43 8.47
CA VAL A 173 4.80 -15.67 7.15
C VAL A 173 5.91 -16.71 7.23
N ILE A 174 6.77 -16.66 8.25
CA ILE A 174 7.86 -17.64 8.46
C ILE A 174 7.30 -19.04 8.77
N SER A 175 6.20 -19.12 9.52
CA SER A 175 5.59 -20.38 9.94
C SER A 175 4.73 -21.06 8.86
N SER A 176 4.31 -20.31 7.84
CA SER A 176 3.48 -20.79 6.73
C SER A 176 4.32 -21.18 5.53
N THR A 177 3.70 -21.84 4.54
CA THR A 177 4.34 -22.09 3.24
C THR A 177 4.49 -20.76 2.49
N SER A 178 5.59 -20.07 2.75
CA SER A 178 5.93 -18.82 2.09
C SER A 178 6.59 -19.06 0.73
N VAL A 179 6.55 -18.04 -0.13
CA VAL A 179 7.21 -18.06 -1.43
C VAL A 179 8.74 -18.16 -1.27
N HIS A 180 9.40 -18.86 -2.19
CA HIS A 180 10.86 -18.95 -2.18
C HIS A 180 11.49 -17.55 -2.25
N GLY A 181 12.43 -17.26 -1.35
CA GLY A 181 13.06 -15.95 -1.19
C GLY A 181 12.36 -15.02 -0.18
N ALA A 182 11.18 -15.36 0.34
CA ALA A 182 10.49 -14.56 1.35
C ALA A 182 11.29 -14.43 2.65
N LEU A 183 11.86 -15.54 3.14
CA LEU A 183 12.69 -15.54 4.36
C LEU A 183 13.93 -14.65 4.19
N SER A 184 14.59 -14.72 3.03
CA SER A 184 15.71 -13.85 2.70
C SER A 184 15.32 -12.38 2.64
N ALA A 185 14.12 -12.06 2.13
CA ALA A 185 13.59 -10.70 2.14
C ALA A 185 13.34 -10.19 3.58
N ILE A 186 12.74 -11.01 4.44
CA ILE A 186 12.55 -10.68 5.87
C ILE A 186 13.89 -10.51 6.58
N ALA A 187 14.89 -11.36 6.28
CA ALA A 187 16.22 -11.30 6.87
C ALA A 187 16.99 -9.99 6.54
N ARG A 188 16.72 -9.39 5.38
CA ARG A 188 17.33 -8.10 4.95
C ARG A 188 16.68 -6.85 5.56
N ARG A 189 15.57 -7.02 6.27
CA ARG A 189 14.78 -5.92 6.84
C ARG A 189 15.57 -5.10 7.88
N VAL A 190 15.38 -3.78 7.88
CA VAL A 190 16.02 -2.89 8.86
C VAL A 190 15.36 -3.06 10.23
N ALA A 191 16.18 -3.25 11.27
CA ALA A 191 15.73 -3.38 12.67
C ALA A 191 14.78 -4.57 12.91
N LEU A 192 15.17 -5.76 12.44
CA LEU A 192 14.43 -7.00 12.68
C LEU A 192 14.42 -7.38 14.18
N GLY A 193 13.24 -7.74 14.69
CA GLY A 193 13.09 -8.19 16.08
C GLY A 193 13.77 -9.54 16.35
N GLU A 194 14.32 -9.70 17.57
CA GLU A 194 15.07 -10.91 17.98
C GLU A 194 14.27 -12.21 17.80
N ASN A 195 12.95 -12.17 18.04
CA ASN A 195 12.09 -13.35 17.91
C ASN A 195 11.89 -13.76 16.45
N VAL A 196 11.83 -12.79 15.54
CA VAL A 196 11.73 -13.05 14.10
C VAL A 196 13.05 -13.62 13.57
N ALA A 197 14.17 -13.08 14.04
CA ALA A 197 15.50 -13.62 13.73
C ALA A 197 15.64 -15.09 14.18
N ASP A 198 15.23 -15.43 15.40
CA ASP A 198 15.27 -16.81 15.90
C ASP A 198 14.33 -17.74 15.10
N ALA A 199 13.16 -17.27 14.70
CA ALA A 199 12.25 -18.03 13.86
C ALA A 199 12.83 -18.35 12.46
N ILE A 200 13.55 -17.42 11.83
CA ILE A 200 14.26 -17.66 10.55
C ILE A 200 15.30 -18.77 10.73
N VAL A 201 16.09 -18.71 11.80
CA VAL A 201 17.12 -19.72 12.10
C VAL A 201 16.49 -21.09 12.38
N HIS A 202 15.36 -21.11 13.08
CA HIS A 202 14.63 -22.36 13.34
C HIS A 202 14.05 -23.00 12.06
N ASN A 203 13.64 -22.19 11.09
CA ASN A 203 13.15 -22.69 9.80
C ASN A 203 14.25 -23.41 9.00
N GLY A 204 15.51 -22.97 9.13
CA GLY A 204 16.68 -23.64 8.58
C GLY A 204 16.98 -23.30 7.12
N ASP A 205 16.41 -22.23 6.57
CA ASP A 205 16.77 -21.72 5.24
C ASP A 205 18.18 -21.11 5.26
N ALA A 206 19.11 -21.80 4.61
CA ALA A 206 20.52 -21.43 4.62
C ALA A 206 20.80 -20.06 3.97
N GLU A 207 20.05 -19.69 2.93
CA GLU A 207 20.20 -18.38 2.28
C GLU A 207 19.69 -17.26 3.18
N ALA A 208 18.53 -17.47 3.81
CA ALA A 208 17.96 -16.50 4.73
C ALA A 208 18.84 -16.27 5.97
N ILE A 209 19.45 -17.34 6.51
CA ILE A 209 20.41 -17.24 7.63
C ILE A 209 21.65 -16.47 7.20
N ALA A 210 22.17 -16.70 5.99
CA ALA A 210 23.33 -15.95 5.47
C ALA A 210 23.04 -14.43 5.39
N GLU A 211 21.85 -14.06 4.91
CA GLU A 211 21.39 -12.67 4.82
C GLU A 211 21.19 -12.05 6.21
N LEU A 212 20.59 -12.80 7.15
CA LEU A 212 20.39 -12.40 8.54
C LEU A 212 21.73 -12.08 9.23
N LEU A 213 22.73 -12.94 9.02
CA LEU A 213 24.08 -12.76 9.55
C LEU A 213 24.77 -11.53 8.96
N GLY A 214 24.54 -11.25 7.66
CA GLY A 214 25.03 -10.06 6.97
C GLY A 214 24.35 -8.77 7.41
N ASN A 215 23.13 -8.86 7.94
CA ASN A 215 22.36 -7.71 8.41
C ASN A 215 22.87 -7.20 9.76
N LYS A 216 23.59 -6.07 9.71
CA LYS A 216 24.19 -5.41 10.88
C LYS A 216 23.18 -4.75 11.81
N SER A 217 21.97 -4.47 11.32
CA SER A 217 20.93 -3.82 12.12
C SER A 217 20.18 -4.78 13.03
N THR A 218 20.25 -6.08 12.74
CA THR A 218 19.53 -7.12 13.47
C THR A 218 20.25 -7.50 14.75
N GLN A 219 19.51 -7.55 15.85
CA GLN A 219 19.98 -8.15 17.10
C GLN A 219 19.66 -9.66 17.07
N ILE A 220 20.67 -10.48 17.35
CA ILE A 220 20.53 -11.95 17.43
C ILE A 220 20.89 -12.34 18.86
N ARG A 221 20.06 -13.18 19.48
CA ARG A 221 20.33 -13.73 20.81
C ARG A 221 21.58 -14.62 20.76
N GLU A 222 22.35 -14.65 21.85
CA GLU A 222 23.56 -15.48 21.95
C GLU A 222 23.26 -16.97 21.69
N GLU A 223 22.20 -17.49 22.31
CA GLU A 223 21.76 -18.88 22.12
C GLU A 223 21.45 -19.20 20.64
N THR A 224 20.82 -18.27 19.92
CA THR A 224 20.54 -18.43 18.49
C THR A 224 21.83 -18.41 17.68
N LEU A 225 22.79 -17.55 18.02
CA LEU A 225 24.09 -17.47 17.34
C LEU A 225 24.92 -18.73 17.56
N ASP A 226 24.93 -19.28 18.77
CA ASP A 226 25.62 -20.53 19.09
C ASP A 226 25.09 -21.69 18.25
N ARG A 227 23.76 -21.78 18.09
CA ARG A 227 23.12 -22.78 17.21
C ARG A 227 23.55 -22.64 15.75
N ILE A 228 23.69 -21.41 15.24
CA ILE A 228 24.19 -21.17 13.89
C ILE A 228 25.65 -21.64 13.78
N VAL A 229 26.49 -21.34 14.77
CA VAL A 229 27.90 -21.75 14.81
C VAL A 229 28.04 -23.27 14.82
N ASP A 230 27.20 -23.98 15.58
CA ASP A 230 27.16 -25.45 15.61
C ASP A 230 26.90 -26.04 14.22
N GLN A 231 26.02 -25.40 13.46
CA GLN A 231 25.59 -25.85 12.13
C GLN A 231 26.49 -25.35 10.99
N ALA A 232 27.33 -24.33 11.24
CA ALA A 232 28.13 -23.65 10.22
C ALA A 232 29.10 -24.56 9.46
N SER A 233 29.49 -25.72 10.02
CA SER A 233 30.34 -26.69 9.32
C SER A 233 29.73 -27.24 8.04
N GLY A 234 28.39 -27.33 7.97
CA GLY A 234 27.65 -27.81 6.80
C GLY A 234 27.34 -26.73 5.76
N GLU A 235 27.49 -25.45 6.11
CA GLU A 235 26.97 -24.33 5.32
C GLU A 235 28.05 -23.27 5.03
N PRO A 236 28.84 -23.46 3.95
CA PRO A 236 29.94 -22.56 3.60
C PRO A 236 29.51 -21.11 3.37
N ILE A 237 28.26 -20.89 2.97
CA ILE A 237 27.71 -19.56 2.71
C ILE A 237 27.62 -18.69 3.99
N TRP A 238 27.60 -19.29 5.18
CA TRP A 238 27.54 -18.56 6.45
C TRP A 238 28.89 -18.04 6.93
N HIS A 239 29.99 -18.65 6.47
CA HIS A 239 31.34 -18.38 7.00
C HIS A 239 31.74 -16.91 6.85
N LYS A 240 31.54 -16.34 5.65
CA LYS A 240 31.89 -14.94 5.39
C LYS A 240 31.05 -13.96 6.22
N PRO A 241 29.70 -14.05 6.23
CA PRO A 241 28.86 -13.23 7.11
C PRO A 241 29.22 -13.33 8.60
N LEU A 242 29.47 -14.54 9.11
CA LEU A 242 29.81 -14.77 10.52
C LEU A 242 31.09 -14.03 10.93
N VAL A 243 32.14 -14.10 10.10
CA VAL A 243 33.43 -13.45 10.39
C VAL A 243 33.34 -11.93 10.39
N HIS A 244 32.44 -11.35 9.58
CA HIS A 244 32.29 -9.90 9.47
C HIS A 244 31.32 -9.30 10.51
N ARG A 245 30.71 -10.13 11.35
CA ARG A 245 29.69 -9.68 12.30
C ARG A 245 30.34 -9.02 13.53
N PRO A 246 29.87 -7.84 13.97
CA PRO A 246 30.39 -7.20 15.17
C PRO A 246 29.99 -7.97 16.43
N ASN A 247 30.84 -7.93 17.46
CA ASN A 247 30.59 -8.48 18.80
C ASN A 247 30.39 -10.01 18.86
N LEU A 248 31.20 -10.76 18.11
CA LEU A 248 31.27 -12.22 18.26
C LEU A 248 32.06 -12.57 19.53
N HIS A 249 31.52 -13.44 20.37
CA HIS A 249 32.23 -13.94 21.56
C HIS A 249 33.46 -14.77 21.15
N ALA A 250 34.50 -14.75 21.99
CA ALA A 250 35.78 -15.37 21.67
C ALA A 250 35.66 -16.86 21.35
N GLU A 251 34.84 -17.59 22.11
CA GLU A 251 34.60 -19.03 21.91
C GLU A 251 33.95 -19.31 20.55
N ALA A 252 32.91 -18.56 20.18
CA ALA A 252 32.27 -18.67 18.86
C ALA A 252 33.26 -18.35 17.72
N ALA A 253 34.11 -17.33 17.91
CA ALA A 253 35.15 -16.96 16.94
C ALA A 253 36.19 -18.07 16.72
N MET A 254 36.66 -18.72 17.81
CA MET A 254 37.59 -19.84 17.73
C MET A 254 36.98 -21.03 16.99
N ARG A 255 35.72 -21.39 17.31
CA ARG A 255 35.00 -22.48 16.64
C ARG A 255 34.82 -22.22 15.14
N ILE A 256 34.47 -20.98 14.75
CA ILE A 256 34.38 -20.60 13.33
C ILE A 256 35.75 -20.69 12.66
N ALA A 257 36.81 -20.23 13.32
CA ALA A 257 38.16 -20.24 12.75
C ALA A 257 38.67 -21.67 12.48
N GLU A 258 38.37 -22.63 13.36
CA GLU A 258 38.61 -24.06 13.13
C GLU A 258 37.84 -24.60 11.92
N ILE A 259 36.54 -24.27 11.83
CA ILE A 259 35.65 -24.72 10.75
C ILE A 259 36.12 -24.18 9.39
N VAL A 260 36.51 -22.90 9.31
CA VAL A 260 36.95 -22.24 8.07
C VAL A 260 38.37 -22.68 7.66
N ALA A 261 39.23 -23.02 8.62
CA ALA A 261 40.59 -23.49 8.34
C ALA A 261 40.61 -24.81 7.57
N ALA A 262 39.70 -25.74 7.86
CA ALA A 262 39.70 -27.07 7.24
C ALA A 262 39.53 -27.06 5.70
N PRO A 263 38.54 -26.35 5.12
CA PRO A 263 38.43 -26.21 3.66
C PRO A 263 39.62 -25.49 3.01
N LEU A 264 40.18 -24.47 3.66
CA LEU A 264 41.34 -23.74 3.15
C LEU A 264 42.59 -24.63 3.13
N LEU A 265 42.83 -25.42 4.18
CA LEU A 265 43.89 -26.40 4.24
C LEU A 265 43.70 -27.52 3.20
N ALA A 266 42.45 -27.93 2.93
CA ALA A 266 42.14 -28.88 1.86
C ALA A 266 42.47 -28.30 0.47
N ASN A 267 42.13 -27.03 0.20
CA ASN A 267 42.51 -26.36 -1.04
C ASN A 267 44.04 -26.23 -1.19
N LEU A 268 44.76 -25.91 -0.11
CA LEU A 268 46.23 -25.85 -0.14
C LEU A 268 46.86 -27.20 -0.50
N ARG A 269 46.24 -28.32 -0.12
CA ARG A 269 46.69 -29.68 -0.52
C ARG A 269 46.47 -30.00 -2.00
N THR A 270 45.57 -29.30 -2.68
CA THR A 270 45.36 -29.52 -4.13
C THR A 270 46.40 -28.82 -5.00
N ARG A 271 47.20 -27.93 -4.40
CA ARG A 271 48.27 -27.22 -5.09
C ARG A 271 49.47 -28.15 -5.32
N THR A 272 50.07 -28.06 -6.50
CA THR A 272 51.24 -28.87 -6.89
C THR A 272 52.58 -28.24 -6.51
N ASP A 273 52.58 -26.99 -6.06
CA ASP A 273 53.79 -26.22 -5.73
C ASP A 273 54.19 -26.27 -4.23
N LEU A 274 53.45 -27.02 -3.41
CA LEU A 274 53.71 -27.22 -1.99
C LEU A 274 53.98 -28.70 -1.69
N ASP A 275 55.07 -28.97 -0.99
CA ASP A 275 55.42 -30.31 -0.51
C ASP A 275 54.67 -30.69 0.79
N ASP A 276 54.55 -31.99 1.04
CA ASP A 276 53.78 -32.53 2.18
C ASP A 276 54.33 -32.08 3.54
N ASP A 277 55.64 -31.88 3.67
CA ASP A 277 56.27 -31.39 4.91
C ASP A 277 55.87 -29.93 5.18
N THR A 278 55.90 -29.07 4.15
CA THR A 278 55.43 -27.68 4.25
C THR A 278 53.94 -27.60 4.58
N LEU A 279 53.10 -28.44 3.97
CA LEU A 279 51.66 -28.50 4.29
C LEU A 279 51.40 -28.98 5.72
N GLY A 280 52.16 -29.95 6.21
CA GLY A 280 52.12 -30.42 7.59
C GLY A 280 52.47 -29.30 8.58
N ALA A 281 53.54 -28.55 8.29
CA ALA A 281 53.97 -27.42 9.11
C ALA A 281 52.92 -26.29 9.14
N ILE A 282 52.30 -25.94 8.01
CA ILE A 282 51.24 -24.93 7.95
C ILE A 282 50.04 -25.36 8.80
N LYS A 283 49.61 -26.63 8.69
CA LYS A 283 48.50 -27.16 9.49
C LYS A 283 48.80 -27.11 10.99
N GLU A 284 50.00 -27.51 11.40
CA GLU A 284 50.43 -27.46 12.80
C GLU A 284 50.42 -26.03 13.34
N VAL A 285 50.93 -25.06 12.57
CA VAL A 285 50.96 -23.66 12.98
C VAL A 285 49.56 -23.08 13.10
N VAL A 286 48.66 -23.41 12.17
CA VAL A 286 47.25 -22.96 12.23
C VAL A 286 46.56 -23.53 13.46
N LEU A 287 46.62 -24.84 13.70
CA LEU A 287 45.98 -25.47 14.86
C LEU A 287 46.56 -24.99 16.19
N ARG A 288 47.90 -24.89 16.28
CA ARG A 288 48.58 -24.38 17.49
C ARG A 288 48.17 -22.96 17.84
N ARG A 289 47.93 -22.10 16.85
CA ARG A 289 47.50 -20.71 17.05
C ARG A 289 46.02 -20.57 17.38
N LEU A 290 45.19 -21.55 16.99
CA LEU A 290 43.78 -21.60 17.37
C LEU A 290 43.62 -22.08 18.82
N ASP A 291 44.47 -23.00 19.29
CA ASP A 291 44.49 -23.52 20.67
C ASP A 291 45.05 -22.53 21.70
N SER A 292 45.89 -21.58 21.27
CA SER A 292 46.42 -20.55 22.16
C SER A 292 45.43 -19.40 22.27
N ASP A 293 44.98 -19.07 23.49
CA ASP A 293 44.20 -17.86 23.86
C ASP A 293 44.85 -16.52 23.41
N ASP A 294 46.01 -16.57 22.77
CA ASP A 294 46.79 -15.44 22.29
C ASP A 294 46.41 -15.05 20.84
N LEU A 295 45.22 -14.47 20.68
CA LEU A 295 44.75 -13.86 19.42
C LEU A 295 45.41 -12.50 19.12
N SER A 296 46.33 -12.04 19.97
CA SER A 296 47.00 -10.73 19.85
C SER A 296 47.82 -10.60 18.56
N GLY A 297 48.21 -11.72 17.94
CA GLY A 297 49.00 -11.77 16.70
C GLY A 297 48.25 -11.50 15.39
N PHE A 298 46.93 -11.25 15.43
CA PHE A 298 46.15 -10.85 14.24
C PHE A 298 46.17 -9.34 13.97
N ASN A 299 46.72 -8.53 14.89
CA ASN A 299 46.87 -7.10 14.67
C ASN A 299 48.19 -6.78 13.94
N GLU A 300 48.01 -6.10 12.80
CA GLU A 300 48.97 -5.44 11.91
C GLU A 300 49.73 -6.28 10.86
N PRO A 301 49.65 -5.89 9.56
CA PRO A 301 50.61 -6.31 8.58
C PRO A 301 51.95 -5.61 8.85
N GLY A 302 52.83 -6.34 9.53
CA GLY A 302 54.26 -6.09 9.60
C GLY A 302 54.70 -5.28 10.81
N THR A 303 55.24 -5.96 11.82
CA THR A 303 56.52 -5.57 12.45
C THR A 303 57.15 -6.80 13.11
N THR A 304 58.44 -6.97 12.85
CA THR A 304 59.35 -8.03 13.28
C THR A 304 59.55 -8.09 14.80
N VAL A 305 59.67 -9.30 15.34
CA VAL A 305 60.03 -9.61 16.74
C VAL A 305 61.48 -9.20 17.07
N ALA A 306 61.68 -8.58 18.25
CA ALA A 306 62.85 -8.80 19.12
C ALA A 306 62.53 -8.34 20.58
N PRO A 307 63.21 -8.88 21.62
CA PRO A 307 62.61 -9.15 22.92
C PRO A 307 63.05 -8.26 24.11
N ASP A 308 62.27 -8.39 25.19
CA ASP A 308 62.59 -8.28 26.63
C ASP A 308 62.84 -6.91 27.30
N ILE A 309 62.18 -6.74 28.46
CA ILE A 309 62.67 -6.32 29.79
C ILE A 309 61.57 -5.55 30.55
N GLY A 310 61.21 -6.05 31.74
CA GLY A 310 60.96 -5.15 32.90
C GLY A 310 59.61 -5.25 33.62
N GLN A 311 59.57 -6.16 34.59
CA GLN A 311 58.71 -6.28 35.78
C GLN A 311 57.95 -5.04 36.31
N SER A 312 56.64 -5.26 36.54
CA SER A 312 55.89 -5.14 37.82
C SER A 312 55.77 -3.79 38.57
N PRO A 313 54.94 -3.70 39.63
CA PRO A 313 53.50 -3.96 39.75
C PRO A 313 52.79 -2.80 40.50
N THR A 314 51.46 -2.85 40.71
CA THR A 314 50.73 -2.51 41.96
C THR A 314 49.24 -2.33 41.64
N SER A 315 48.38 -3.20 42.20
CA SER A 315 47.45 -2.91 43.31
C SER A 315 46.18 -2.19 42.86
N ALA A 316 44.99 -2.36 43.43
CA ALA A 316 44.37 -3.31 44.35
C ALA A 316 42.94 -2.74 44.52
N GLU A 317 41.93 -3.62 44.60
CA GLU A 317 40.73 -3.45 45.46
C GLU A 317 39.74 -2.30 45.08
N THR A 318 38.43 -2.34 45.30
CA THR A 318 37.47 -3.31 45.85
C THR A 318 36.04 -2.77 45.58
N SER A 319 35.08 -3.69 45.42
CA SER A 319 33.67 -3.72 45.90
C SER A 319 32.80 -2.46 45.89
N SER A 320 31.53 -2.53 45.46
CA SER A 320 30.32 -2.72 46.31
C SER A 320 29.28 -1.72 45.76
N ASP A 321 27.96 -1.87 45.70
CA ASP A 321 26.97 -2.89 46.03
C ASP A 321 25.69 -2.47 45.28
N ASN A 322 24.84 -3.44 44.97
CA ASN A 322 23.43 -3.28 44.54
C ASN A 322 22.53 -3.24 45.82
N PRO A 323 21.18 -3.32 45.83
CA PRO A 323 20.04 -2.95 44.93
C PRO A 323 18.96 -2.19 45.80
N PRO A 324 17.59 -2.30 45.71
CA PRO A 324 16.68 -3.03 44.80
C PRO A 324 15.30 -2.40 44.41
N ALA A 325 14.58 -3.17 43.56
CA ALA A 325 13.16 -3.57 43.62
C ALA A 325 11.99 -2.70 43.04
N ALA A 326 11.40 -3.25 41.96
CA ALA A 326 10.06 -3.91 41.91
C ALA A 326 8.75 -3.16 41.49
N LYS A 327 8.09 -3.81 40.50
CA LYS A 327 6.66 -4.20 40.37
C LYS A 327 5.64 -3.34 39.57
N ASN A 328 5.22 -3.92 38.44
CA ASN A 328 3.86 -4.31 37.98
C ASN A 328 2.63 -3.43 38.29
N ALA A 329 1.77 -3.23 37.27
CA ALA A 329 0.38 -3.71 37.25
C ALA A 329 -0.34 -3.51 35.89
N GLN A 330 -1.07 -4.54 35.48
CA GLN A 330 -2.01 -4.65 34.35
C GLN A 330 -3.30 -3.84 34.54
N ARG A 331 -3.99 -3.49 33.44
CA ARG A 331 -5.46 -3.33 33.43
C ARG A 331 -6.12 -3.53 32.04
N ALA A 332 -6.86 -4.62 31.93
CA ALA A 332 -8.23 -4.83 31.42
C ALA A 332 -8.72 -4.23 30.06
N THR A 333 -9.02 -5.15 29.14
CA THR A 333 -10.29 -5.38 28.37
C THR A 333 -11.19 -4.22 27.95
N ALA A 334 -11.53 -4.16 26.64
CA ALA A 334 -12.93 -4.06 26.16
C ALA A 334 -13.06 -4.34 24.64
N LYS A 335 -13.84 -5.38 24.32
CA LYS A 335 -14.44 -5.70 23.01
C LYS A 335 -15.30 -4.53 22.51
N GLN A 336 -15.21 -4.16 21.24
CA GLN A 336 -16.22 -3.35 20.55
C GLN A 336 -16.73 -4.04 19.29
N ALA A 337 -18.05 -3.99 19.16
CA ALA A 337 -18.88 -4.59 18.12
C ALA A 337 -18.84 -3.76 16.83
N THR A 338 -19.08 -4.46 15.72
CA THR A 338 -19.13 -3.95 14.34
C THR A 338 -20.37 -3.08 14.05
N PRO A 339 -20.34 -2.17 13.04
CA PRO A 339 -21.31 -1.08 12.87
C PRO A 339 -22.46 -1.38 11.86
N GLU A 340 -22.78 -2.64 11.56
CA GLU A 340 -23.65 -3.00 10.42
C GLU A 340 -25.17 -2.88 10.67
N SER A 341 -25.62 -2.50 11.87
CA SER A 341 -27.05 -2.55 12.23
C SER A 341 -27.87 -1.30 11.86
N ASN A 342 -27.25 -0.13 11.61
CA ASN A 342 -28.01 1.14 11.49
C ASN A 342 -28.54 1.45 10.07
N GLY A 343 -27.82 1.07 9.01
CA GLY A 343 -28.20 1.39 7.63
C GLY A 343 -29.51 0.71 7.18
N ASN A 344 -29.79 -0.48 7.71
CA ASN A 344 -31.03 -1.21 7.45
C ASN A 344 -32.27 -0.56 8.10
N VAL A 345 -32.12 0.21 9.17
CA VAL A 345 -33.26 0.84 9.84
C VAL A 345 -33.72 2.09 9.09
N VAL A 346 -32.77 2.92 8.65
CA VAL A 346 -33.05 4.17 7.93
C VAL A 346 -33.68 3.88 6.56
N THR A 347 -33.12 2.93 5.81
CA THR A 347 -33.62 2.51 4.49
C THR A 347 -35.03 1.95 4.55
N ASN A 348 -35.35 1.14 5.56
CA ASN A 348 -36.70 0.61 5.77
C ASN A 348 -37.70 1.71 6.16
N ARG A 349 -37.30 2.67 6.99
CA ARG A 349 -38.15 3.81 7.38
C ARG A 349 -38.53 4.67 6.18
N VAL A 350 -37.55 5.06 5.35
CA VAL A 350 -37.81 5.87 4.15
C VAL A 350 -38.75 5.15 3.18
N ARG A 351 -38.57 3.83 3.00
CA ARG A 351 -39.45 3.00 2.17
C ARG A 351 -40.89 3.00 2.68
N GLN A 352 -41.10 2.86 3.99
CA GLN A 352 -42.44 2.91 4.58
C GLN A 352 -43.09 4.28 4.38
N MET A 353 -42.36 5.37 4.60
CA MET A 353 -42.86 6.73 4.37
C MET A 353 -43.23 6.96 2.90
N TYR A 354 -42.46 6.40 1.95
CA TYR A 354 -42.78 6.49 0.53
C TYR A 354 -44.06 5.71 0.17
N LEU A 355 -44.26 4.52 0.75
CA LEU A 355 -45.47 3.70 0.51
C LEU A 355 -46.73 4.31 1.13
N ASN A 356 -46.58 5.11 2.19
CA ASN A 356 -47.68 5.78 2.88
C ASN A 356 -47.93 7.22 2.37
N ASP A 357 -47.25 7.67 1.30
CA ASP A 357 -47.27 9.05 0.79
C ASP A 357 -46.86 10.14 1.83
N GLU A 358 -46.12 9.76 2.86
CA GLU A 358 -45.62 10.66 3.92
C GLU A 358 -44.25 11.26 3.59
N LEU A 359 -43.58 10.79 2.51
CA LEU A 359 -42.27 11.29 2.08
C LEU A 359 -42.39 12.63 1.31
N THR A 360 -42.61 13.70 2.07
CA THR A 360 -42.77 15.07 1.54
C THR A 360 -41.44 15.83 1.44
N GLU A 361 -41.44 16.96 0.70
CA GLU A 361 -40.28 17.86 0.60
C GLU A 361 -39.82 18.38 1.98
N HIS A 362 -40.78 18.60 2.91
CA HIS A 362 -40.50 19.04 4.27
C HIS A 362 -39.66 18.01 5.04
N GLU A 363 -40.01 16.73 4.95
CA GLU A 363 -39.27 15.65 5.63
C GLU A 363 -37.86 15.50 5.08
N ILE A 364 -37.69 15.60 3.76
CA ILE A 364 -36.36 15.57 3.13
C ILE A 364 -35.52 16.78 3.58
N SER A 365 -36.13 17.97 3.62
CA SER A 365 -35.51 19.20 4.12
C SER A 365 -35.08 19.12 5.59
N SER A 366 -35.91 18.52 6.44
CA SER A 366 -35.66 18.31 7.88
C SER A 366 -34.54 17.29 8.12
N ALA A 367 -34.56 16.18 7.38
CA ALA A 367 -33.50 15.17 7.40
C ALA A 367 -32.16 15.76 6.95
N LEU A 368 -32.16 16.59 5.90
CA LEU A 368 -30.95 17.27 5.43
C LEU A 368 -30.37 18.21 6.48
N ALA A 369 -31.23 18.97 7.19
CA ALA A 369 -30.81 19.90 8.25
C ALA A 369 -30.22 19.18 9.48
N SER A 370 -30.68 17.96 9.77
CA SER A 370 -30.19 17.12 10.87
C SER A 370 -28.99 16.25 10.49
N GLY A 371 -28.46 16.37 9.27
CA GLY A 371 -27.30 15.60 8.81
C GLY A 371 -27.62 14.17 8.35
N GLY A 372 -28.90 13.85 8.13
CA GLY A 372 -29.37 12.53 7.64
C GLY A 372 -29.08 12.29 6.16
N GLN A 373 -27.80 12.23 5.77
CA GLN A 373 -27.39 12.05 4.36
C GLN A 373 -27.95 10.77 3.74
N GLU A 374 -27.92 9.66 4.47
CA GLU A 374 -28.44 8.36 4.02
C GLU A 374 -29.95 8.40 3.76
N PHE A 375 -30.72 9.10 4.61
CA PHE A 375 -32.15 9.32 4.42
C PHE A 375 -32.42 10.11 3.14
N VAL A 376 -31.70 11.22 2.93
CA VAL A 376 -31.90 12.11 1.77
C VAL A 376 -31.53 11.39 0.47
N THR A 377 -30.40 10.68 0.42
CA THR A 377 -29.97 9.90 -0.75
C THR A 377 -31.02 8.85 -1.13
N TYR A 378 -31.52 8.10 -0.16
CA TYR A 378 -32.53 7.06 -0.41
C TYR A 378 -33.90 7.65 -0.77
N ALA A 379 -34.28 8.78 -0.18
CA ALA A 379 -35.50 9.50 -0.50
C ALA A 379 -35.50 10.03 -1.93
N ILE A 380 -34.39 10.62 -2.38
CA ILE A 380 -34.20 11.05 -3.77
C ILE A 380 -34.32 9.83 -4.69
N ALA A 381 -33.60 8.74 -4.40
CA ALA A 381 -33.62 7.52 -5.21
C ALA A 381 -35.03 6.95 -5.42
N LEU A 382 -35.84 6.88 -4.36
CA LEU A 382 -37.23 6.41 -4.45
C LEU A 382 -38.12 7.37 -5.25
N LYS A 383 -38.08 8.69 -4.97
CA LYS A 383 -38.92 9.67 -5.66
C LYS A 383 -38.54 9.84 -7.14
N SER A 384 -37.25 9.81 -7.48
CA SER A 384 -36.77 9.90 -8.87
C SER A 384 -36.88 8.56 -9.62
N LYS A 385 -37.17 7.46 -8.91
CA LYS A 385 -37.12 6.09 -9.44
C LYS A 385 -35.77 5.80 -10.12
N THR A 386 -34.69 6.27 -9.51
CA THR A 386 -33.31 5.95 -9.94
C THR A 386 -32.66 5.09 -8.88
N PRO A 387 -31.86 4.07 -9.26
CA PRO A 387 -31.22 3.23 -8.27
C PRO A 387 -30.26 4.07 -7.39
N VAL A 388 -30.09 3.63 -6.13
CA VAL A 388 -29.45 4.43 -5.07
C VAL A 388 -27.97 4.67 -5.32
N ASP A 389 -27.33 3.78 -6.07
CA ASP A 389 -25.95 3.88 -6.53
C ASP A 389 -25.75 5.08 -7.45
N VAL A 390 -26.69 5.35 -8.35
CA VAL A 390 -26.65 6.52 -9.26
C VAL A 390 -26.72 7.82 -8.47
N VAL A 391 -27.59 7.89 -7.46
CA VAL A 391 -27.72 9.06 -6.58
C VAL A 391 -26.47 9.24 -5.73
N SER A 392 -25.98 8.17 -5.13
CA SER A 392 -24.76 8.17 -4.31
C SER A 392 -23.55 8.63 -5.12
N ARG A 393 -23.47 8.22 -6.38
CA ARG A 393 -22.42 8.62 -7.34
C ARG A 393 -22.51 10.11 -7.68
N ALA A 394 -23.70 10.62 -8.00
CA ALA A 394 -23.91 12.05 -8.29
C ALA A 394 -23.46 12.96 -7.11
N VAL A 395 -23.81 12.55 -5.88
CA VAL A 395 -23.38 13.23 -4.64
C VAL A 395 -21.87 13.16 -4.48
N SER A 396 -21.30 11.98 -4.65
CA SER A 396 -19.87 11.73 -4.45
C SER A 396 -18.98 12.44 -5.48
N MET A 397 -19.46 12.58 -6.71
CA MET A 397 -18.83 13.34 -7.77
C MET A 397 -18.98 14.86 -7.58
N ARG A 398 -19.77 15.30 -6.59
CA ARG A 398 -20.11 16.71 -6.36
C ARG A 398 -20.70 17.38 -7.60
N SER A 399 -21.49 16.61 -8.36
CA SER A 399 -22.03 17.07 -9.64
C SER A 399 -23.32 17.87 -9.42
N GLY A 400 -23.21 19.21 -9.43
CA GLY A 400 -24.36 20.10 -9.27
C GLY A 400 -25.45 19.84 -10.31
N LYS A 401 -25.08 19.63 -11.58
CA LYS A 401 -26.02 19.36 -12.67
C LYS A 401 -26.76 18.03 -12.48
N ALA A 402 -26.07 16.97 -12.09
CA ALA A 402 -26.70 15.66 -11.85
C ALA A 402 -27.65 15.70 -10.65
N ILE A 403 -27.28 16.36 -9.55
CA ILE A 403 -28.14 16.52 -8.37
C ILE A 403 -29.40 17.32 -8.72
N VAL A 404 -29.26 18.39 -9.49
CA VAL A 404 -30.38 19.21 -9.95
C VAL A 404 -31.32 18.38 -10.84
N ALA A 405 -30.78 17.60 -11.77
CA ALA A 405 -31.59 16.71 -12.61
C ALA A 405 -32.30 15.60 -11.82
N LEU A 406 -31.66 15.04 -10.79
CA LEU A 406 -32.26 14.07 -9.88
C LEU A 406 -33.40 14.69 -9.06
N CYS A 407 -33.22 15.92 -8.56
CA CYS A 407 -34.26 16.64 -7.83
C CYS A 407 -35.45 16.99 -8.72
N TRP A 408 -35.20 17.41 -9.97
CA TRP A 408 -36.25 17.63 -10.98
C TRP A 408 -37.05 16.35 -11.25
N LYS A 409 -36.38 15.22 -11.48
CA LYS A 409 -37.06 13.92 -11.70
C LYS A 409 -37.82 13.45 -10.46
N ALA A 410 -37.33 13.78 -9.26
CA ALA A 410 -37.97 13.50 -7.99
C ALA A 410 -39.12 14.46 -7.64
N ASP A 411 -39.47 15.41 -8.52
CA ASP A 411 -40.49 16.42 -8.28
C ASP A 411 -40.24 17.21 -6.97
N LEU A 412 -38.99 17.64 -6.77
CA LEU A 412 -38.56 18.47 -5.65
C LEU A 412 -38.30 19.90 -6.12
N SER A 413 -38.52 20.90 -5.26
CA SER A 413 -38.23 22.28 -5.64
C SER A 413 -36.74 22.56 -5.86
N MET A 414 -36.44 23.55 -6.70
CA MET A 414 -35.06 24.00 -6.93
C MET A 414 -34.42 24.62 -5.66
N ARG A 415 -35.23 25.11 -4.73
CA ARG A 415 -34.76 25.61 -3.42
C ARG A 415 -34.21 24.47 -2.56
N LEU A 416 -34.91 23.34 -2.53
CA LEU A 416 -34.38 22.15 -1.86
C LEU A 416 -33.17 21.60 -2.61
N ALA A 417 -33.18 21.57 -3.95
CA ALA A 417 -32.05 21.12 -4.75
C ALA A 417 -30.76 21.95 -4.49
N THR A 418 -30.90 23.27 -4.29
CA THR A 418 -29.79 24.16 -3.89
C THR A 418 -29.20 23.74 -2.54
N ARG A 419 -30.05 23.41 -1.56
CA ARG A 419 -29.61 22.95 -0.24
C ARG A 419 -28.98 21.56 -0.31
N ILE A 420 -29.51 20.66 -1.12
CA ILE A 420 -28.95 19.32 -1.33
C ILE A 420 -27.53 19.43 -1.94
N GLN A 421 -27.33 20.28 -2.95
CA GLN A 421 -26.00 20.53 -3.52
C GLN A 421 -24.98 20.96 -2.45
N MET A 422 -25.36 21.88 -1.56
CA MET A 422 -24.47 22.41 -0.51
C MET A 422 -24.24 21.44 0.65
N HIS A 423 -25.30 20.79 1.15
CA HIS A 423 -25.25 20.05 2.41
C HIS A 423 -25.12 18.53 2.25
N LEU A 424 -25.59 17.97 1.13
CA LEU A 424 -25.42 16.55 0.82
C LEU A 424 -24.15 16.33 0.00
N ALA A 425 -23.94 17.11 -1.05
CA ALA A 425 -22.81 16.95 -1.96
C ALA A 425 -21.61 17.86 -1.68
N HIS A 426 -21.68 18.71 -0.66
CA HIS A 426 -20.60 19.60 -0.24
C HIS A 426 -20.02 20.45 -1.39
N ILE A 427 -20.90 20.91 -2.30
CA ILE A 427 -20.53 21.80 -3.39
C ILE A 427 -20.39 23.23 -2.82
N PRO A 428 -19.26 23.92 -3.08
CA PRO A 428 -19.06 25.27 -2.56
C PRO A 428 -20.07 26.26 -3.14
N PRO A 429 -20.47 27.32 -2.40
CA PRO A 429 -21.53 28.24 -2.82
C PRO A 429 -21.34 28.92 -4.18
N SER A 430 -20.10 29.01 -4.68
CA SER A 430 -19.73 29.54 -6.00
C SER A 430 -20.16 28.65 -7.15
N ASP A 431 -20.19 27.33 -6.93
CA ASP A 431 -20.35 26.32 -7.98
C ASP A 431 -21.77 25.70 -7.95
N VAL A 432 -22.58 26.11 -6.96
CA VAL A 432 -23.96 25.66 -6.79
C VAL A 432 -24.87 26.29 -7.85
N LEU A 433 -25.61 25.43 -8.55
CA LEU A 433 -26.68 25.87 -9.45
C LEU A 433 -27.86 26.39 -8.62
N ARG A 434 -28.34 27.58 -8.96
CA ARG A 434 -29.43 28.26 -8.25
C ARG A 434 -30.67 28.36 -9.14
N ALA A 435 -31.82 28.56 -8.51
CA ALA A 435 -33.07 28.79 -9.23
C ALA A 435 -32.98 30.02 -10.13
N THR A 436 -33.70 30.00 -11.25
CA THR A 436 -33.86 31.16 -12.13
C THR A 436 -34.71 32.24 -11.44
N ALA A 437 -34.85 33.41 -12.07
CA ALA A 437 -35.71 34.48 -11.55
C ALA A 437 -37.20 34.08 -11.43
N SER A 438 -37.63 33.04 -12.14
CA SER A 438 -38.97 32.45 -12.05
C SER A 438 -39.10 31.31 -11.04
N ASP A 439 -38.06 31.07 -10.22
CA ASP A 439 -37.97 29.95 -9.26
C ASP A 439 -37.90 28.56 -9.94
N ASP A 440 -37.63 28.52 -11.25
CA ASP A 440 -37.49 27.30 -12.04
C ASP A 440 -36.06 26.74 -12.01
N PHE A 441 -35.92 25.52 -12.53
CA PHE A 441 -34.64 24.86 -12.74
C PHE A 441 -33.76 25.63 -13.75
N PRO A 442 -32.45 25.81 -13.48
CA PRO A 442 -31.55 26.54 -14.37
C PRO A 442 -31.09 25.74 -15.60
N LEU A 443 -31.44 24.46 -15.67
CA LEU A 443 -31.13 23.56 -16.79
C LEU A 443 -32.38 23.33 -17.62
N SER A 444 -32.23 23.16 -18.94
CA SER A 444 -33.34 22.74 -19.80
C SER A 444 -33.78 21.30 -19.48
N HIS A 445 -35.03 20.95 -19.83
CA HIS A 445 -35.54 19.59 -19.65
C HIS A 445 -34.70 18.54 -20.39
N ASP A 446 -34.18 18.87 -21.57
CA ASP A 446 -33.36 17.95 -22.37
C ASP A 446 -31.98 17.76 -21.75
N GLU A 447 -31.36 18.83 -21.20
CA GLU A 447 -30.13 18.71 -20.44
C GLU A 447 -30.32 17.87 -19.18
N MET A 448 -31.40 18.08 -18.42
CA MET A 448 -31.66 17.28 -17.21
C MET A 448 -31.91 15.82 -17.55
N ARG A 449 -32.69 15.53 -18.60
CA ARG A 449 -32.91 14.16 -19.08
C ARG A 449 -31.60 13.51 -19.49
N TRP A 450 -30.75 14.24 -20.23
CA TRP A 450 -29.44 13.75 -20.61
C TRP A 450 -28.54 13.48 -19.41
N GLN A 451 -28.51 14.35 -18.39
CA GLN A 451 -27.73 14.11 -17.17
C GLN A 451 -28.18 12.82 -16.48
N LEU A 452 -29.50 12.57 -16.44
CA LEU A 452 -30.05 11.35 -15.85
C LEU A 452 -29.73 10.11 -16.68
N GLU A 453 -29.85 10.18 -18.01
CA GLU A 453 -29.49 9.09 -18.92
C GLU A 453 -28.00 8.80 -18.88
N PHE A 454 -27.16 9.83 -18.84
CA PHE A 454 -25.72 9.72 -18.65
C PHE A 454 -25.39 9.01 -17.32
N MET A 455 -25.92 9.53 -16.21
CA MET A 455 -25.74 8.96 -14.88
C MET A 455 -26.28 7.52 -14.76
N SER A 456 -27.36 7.18 -15.48
CA SER A 456 -27.94 5.83 -15.49
C SER A 456 -27.26 4.90 -16.48
N GLY A 457 -26.75 5.39 -17.61
CA GLY A 457 -26.06 4.59 -18.64
C GLY A 457 -24.74 4.04 -18.13
N LEU A 458 -24.15 4.71 -17.15
CA LEU A 458 -23.00 4.27 -16.35
C LEU A 458 -23.31 3.07 -15.42
N THR A 459 -24.51 2.48 -15.45
CA THR A 459 -24.85 1.22 -14.76
C THR A 459 -25.01 0.02 -15.71
N THR A 460 -24.99 0.23 -17.03
CA THR A 460 -25.29 -0.83 -18.02
C THR A 460 -24.04 -1.58 -18.52
N THR A 461 -22.84 -1.12 -18.16
CA THR A 461 -21.61 -1.91 -18.30
C THR A 461 -21.34 -2.63 -16.98
N GLY A 462 -21.93 -3.80 -16.84
CA GLY A 462 -21.64 -4.79 -15.80
C GLY A 462 -21.28 -6.12 -16.42
#